data_AF-A0AAW2HTE6-F1
#
_entry.id   AF-A0AAW2HTE6-F1
#
_cell.length_a   1.000
_cell.length_b   1.000
_cell.length_c   1.000
_cell.angle_alpha   90.00
_cell.angle_beta   90.00
_cell.angle_gamma   90.00
#
_symmetry.space_group_name_H-M   'P 1'
#
loop_
_entity.id
_entity.type
_entity.pdbx_description
1 polymer ?
#
loop_
_entity_poly.entity_id
_entity_poly.type
_entity_poly.pdbx_seq_one_letter_code
_entity_poly.pdbx_strand_id
1 'polypeptide(L)'
;MGSFITIKERSVGSPIIEDSLLSMEELDRTSPELWPEQIPGVSDYMPQTSSFGKMQNWIKELDNEDRAFLLYLSKLTPSGLVAEVKKLYDTAYQLGCEESKEMTRGKYLKVLIKKSSPS
;
A
#
# COMPACT_ATOMS: atom_id res chain seq x y z
N MET A 1 -3.81 59.29 -49.43
CA MET A 1 -5.11 58.66 -49.13
C MET A 1 -4.85 57.19 -48.84
N GLY A 2 -5.16 56.75 -47.63
CA GLY A 2 -4.97 55.39 -47.16
C GLY A 2 -5.51 55.29 -45.74
N SER A 3 -6.83 55.33 -45.60
CA SER A 3 -7.53 54.86 -44.40
C SER A 3 -7.67 53.34 -44.47
N PHE A 4 -7.72 52.70 -43.30
CA PHE A 4 -8.19 51.35 -42.94
C PHE A 4 -7.18 50.76 -41.92
N ILE A 5 -7.48 50.21 -40.73
CA ILE A 5 -8.70 49.95 -39.94
C ILE A 5 -8.22 49.86 -38.48
N THR A 6 -8.96 50.40 -37.51
CA THR A 6 -8.77 50.09 -36.10
C THR A 6 -9.25 48.67 -35.83
N ILE A 7 -8.39 47.78 -35.30
CA ILE A 7 -8.83 46.55 -34.64
C ILE A 7 -8.44 46.58 -33.16
N LYS A 8 -9.47 46.31 -32.38
CA LYS A 8 -9.66 46.44 -30.94
C LYS A 8 -8.96 45.33 -30.17
N GLU A 9 -8.39 45.72 -29.03
CA GLU A 9 -8.17 44.93 -27.80
C GLU A 9 -8.80 43.53 -27.81
N ARG A 10 -7.95 42.51 -27.69
CA ARG A 10 -8.36 41.18 -27.23
C ARG A 10 -7.49 40.81 -26.03
N SER A 11 -7.90 41.27 -24.86
CA SER A 11 -7.59 40.62 -23.59
C SER A 11 -8.05 39.15 -23.69
N VAL A 12 -7.09 38.23 -23.79
CA VAL A 12 -7.32 36.79 -23.80
C VAL A 12 -6.92 36.25 -22.43
N GLY A 13 -7.91 35.72 -21.71
CA GLY A 13 -7.72 34.56 -20.84
C GLY A 13 -7.18 34.80 -19.43
N SER A 14 -8.02 35.37 -18.57
CA SER A 14 -8.21 35.03 -17.14
C SER A 14 -7.08 34.28 -16.37
N PRO A 15 -6.36 34.93 -15.42
CA PRO A 15 -5.58 34.24 -14.37
C PRO A 15 -6.46 33.44 -13.36
N ILE A 16 -7.78 33.57 -13.49
CA ILE A 16 -8.80 33.08 -12.56
C ILE A 16 -8.87 31.54 -12.55
N ILE A 17 -8.49 30.88 -13.64
CA ILE A 17 -8.56 29.40 -13.75
C ILE A 17 -7.39 28.75 -13.00
N GLU A 18 -6.19 29.34 -13.08
CA GLU A 18 -4.99 28.84 -12.40
C GLU A 18 -5.15 28.92 -10.87
N ASP A 19 -5.65 30.05 -10.35
CA ASP A 19 -5.95 30.20 -8.92
C ASP A 19 -7.03 29.24 -8.42
N SER A 20 -7.99 28.88 -9.28
CA SER A 20 -9.03 27.89 -8.94
C SER A 20 -8.52 26.45 -8.94
N LEU A 21 -7.33 26.17 -9.50
CA LEU A 21 -6.72 24.84 -9.54
C LEU A 21 -5.67 24.64 -8.45
N LEU A 22 -5.37 25.67 -7.65
CA LEU A 22 -4.51 25.56 -6.47
C LEU A 22 -5.33 25.01 -5.29
N SER A 23 -5.01 23.78 -4.86
CA SER A 23 -5.55 23.27 -3.60
C SER A 23 -4.77 23.86 -2.42
N MET A 24 -5.46 24.52 -1.51
CA MET A 24 -4.89 25.04 -0.25
C MET A 24 -4.81 23.96 0.84
N GLU A 25 -4.70 22.70 0.44
CA GLU A 25 -4.71 21.56 1.37
C GLU A 25 -3.35 21.43 2.06
N GLU A 26 -3.33 21.62 3.37
CA GLU A 26 -2.20 21.25 4.22
C GLU A 26 -2.31 19.76 4.56
N LEU A 27 -1.57 18.94 3.82
CA LEU A 27 -1.44 17.52 4.14
C LEU A 27 -0.60 17.39 5.43
N ASP A 28 -1.27 17.29 6.57
CA ASP A 28 -0.64 16.83 7.81
C ASP A 28 -0.20 15.38 7.60
N ARG A 29 1.07 15.23 7.22
CA ARG A 29 1.71 13.93 6.98
C ARG A 29 2.20 13.28 8.28
N THR A 30 1.76 13.76 9.44
CA THR A 30 1.91 12.97 10.65
C THR A 30 1.16 11.65 10.45
N SER A 31 1.85 10.54 10.70
CA SER A 31 1.22 9.23 10.64
C SER A 31 -0.03 9.26 11.53
N PRO A 32 -1.20 8.78 11.04
CA PRO A 32 -2.39 8.70 11.87
C PRO A 32 -2.06 8.05 13.21
N GLU A 33 -2.63 8.59 14.30
CA GLU A 33 -2.54 7.95 15.60
C GLU A 33 -2.98 6.49 15.45
N LEU A 34 -2.09 5.57 15.84
CA LEU A 34 -2.25 4.14 15.65
C LEU A 34 -3.44 3.66 16.46
N TRP A 35 -4.63 3.62 15.85
CA TRP A 35 -5.91 3.19 16.40
C TRP A 35 -6.20 3.76 17.81
N PRO A 36 -7.11 4.73 17.98
CA PRO A 36 -7.34 5.38 19.27
C PRO A 36 -7.84 4.45 20.39
N GLU A 37 -8.25 3.21 20.10
CA GLU A 37 -8.62 2.22 21.12
C GLU A 37 -7.53 1.15 21.31
N GLN A 38 -6.83 1.20 22.45
CA GLN A 38 -6.05 0.07 22.94
C GLN A 38 -7.00 -1.07 23.31
N ILE A 39 -7.16 -2.03 22.41
CA ILE A 39 -7.85 -3.29 22.70
C ILE A 39 -7.01 -4.04 23.76
N PRO A 40 -7.58 -4.37 24.94
CA PRO A 40 -6.86 -5.09 25.97
C PRO A 40 -6.26 -6.39 25.42
N GLY A 41 -4.93 -6.55 25.56
CA GLY A 41 -4.17 -7.71 25.06
C GLY A 41 -3.45 -7.50 23.74
N VAL A 42 -3.72 -6.43 22.97
CA VAL A 42 -2.98 -6.14 21.71
C VAL A 42 -1.61 -5.52 21.98
N SER A 43 -1.47 -4.78 23.08
CA SER A 43 -0.23 -4.14 23.51
C SER A 43 0.91 -5.12 23.81
N ASP A 44 0.58 -6.36 24.21
CA ASP A 44 1.59 -7.39 24.53
C ASP A 44 2.27 -7.94 23.26
N TYR A 45 1.65 -7.72 22.10
CA TYR A 45 2.18 -8.13 20.79
C TYR A 45 2.79 -6.96 20.01
N MET A 46 2.74 -5.73 20.55
CA MET A 46 3.37 -4.58 19.91
C MET A 46 4.89 -4.72 20.01
N PRO A 47 5.62 -4.78 18.89
CA PRO A 47 7.07 -4.75 18.92
C PRO A 47 7.51 -3.40 19.48
N GLN A 48 8.34 -3.41 20.52
CA GLN A 48 8.93 -2.22 21.12
C GLN A 48 9.54 -1.35 20.01
N THR A 49 8.94 -0.19 19.75
CA THR A 49 9.24 0.68 18.61
C THR A 49 10.59 1.39 18.71
N SER A 50 11.44 1.03 19.68
CA SER A 50 12.82 1.53 19.81
C SER A 50 13.79 1.02 18.73
N SER A 51 13.28 0.51 17.60
CA SER A 51 14.07 -0.17 16.57
C SER A 51 14.12 0.56 15.22
N PHE A 52 13.77 1.84 15.14
CA PHE A 52 13.90 2.66 13.91
C PHE A 52 15.34 2.76 13.35
N GLY A 53 16.35 2.20 14.03
CA GLY A 53 17.75 2.14 13.56
C GLY A 53 18.35 0.74 13.38
N LYS A 54 17.62 -0.35 13.61
CA LYS A 54 18.12 -1.70 13.30
C LYS A 54 17.72 -2.05 11.88
N MET A 55 18.70 -2.04 10.96
CA MET A 55 18.57 -2.64 9.63
C MET A 55 17.74 -3.91 9.74
N GLN A 56 16.54 -3.87 9.15
CA GLN A 56 15.49 -4.85 9.43
C GLN A 56 16.01 -6.27 9.16
N ASN A 57 15.74 -7.19 10.09
CA ASN A 57 16.28 -8.55 10.04
C ASN A 57 15.90 -9.33 8.77
N TRP A 58 14.86 -8.93 8.04
CA TRP A 58 14.50 -9.55 6.75
C TRP A 58 15.57 -9.36 5.66
N ILE A 59 16.44 -8.35 5.77
CA ILE A 59 17.57 -8.16 4.85
C ILE A 59 18.72 -9.13 5.18
N LYS A 60 18.83 -9.58 6.43
CA LYS A 60 19.98 -10.38 6.90
C LYS A 60 19.98 -11.83 6.40
N GLU A 61 18.84 -12.35 5.94
CA GLU A 61 18.70 -13.74 5.47
C GLU A 61 18.12 -13.81 4.05
N LEU A 62 18.60 -12.98 3.12
CA LEU A 62 18.33 -13.25 1.70
C LEU A 62 19.17 -14.44 1.24
N ASP A 63 18.47 -15.53 0.93
CA ASP A 63 19.06 -16.69 0.29
C ASP A 63 19.50 -16.36 -1.15
N ASN A 64 20.26 -17.25 -1.77
CA ASN A 64 20.72 -17.10 -3.14
C ASN A 64 19.54 -16.97 -4.12
N GLU A 65 18.44 -17.68 -3.87
CA GLU A 65 17.23 -17.59 -4.70
C GLU A 65 16.54 -16.22 -4.58
N ASP A 66 16.48 -15.64 -3.37
CA ASP A 66 15.93 -14.30 -3.17
C ASP A 66 16.75 -13.25 -3.92
N ARG A 67 18.07 -13.38 -3.90
CA ARG A 67 18.98 -12.50 -4.65
C ARG A 67 18.78 -12.64 -6.15
N ALA A 68 18.64 -13.86 -6.65
CA ALA A 68 18.36 -14.11 -8.07
C ALA A 68 17.01 -13.51 -8.48
N PHE A 69 15.98 -13.64 -7.64
CA PHE A 69 14.67 -13.07 -7.89
C PHE A 69 14.68 -11.53 -7.88
N LEU A 70 15.39 -10.90 -6.93
CA LEU A 70 15.58 -9.44 -6.94
C LEU A 70 16.28 -8.95 -8.20
N LEU A 71 17.33 -9.67 -8.64
CA LEU A 71 18.02 -9.33 -9.89
C LEU A 71 17.10 -9.49 -11.11
N TYR A 72 16.24 -10.52 -11.13
CA TYR A 72 15.21 -10.68 -12.15
C TYR A 72 14.25 -9.48 -12.16
N LEU A 73 13.69 -9.10 -11.01
CA LEU A 73 12.78 -7.96 -10.89
C LEU A 73 13.44 -6.65 -11.33
N SER A 74 14.73 -6.44 -10.99
CA SER A 74 15.47 -5.23 -11.37
C SER A 74 15.64 -5.06 -12.89
N LYS A 75 15.58 -6.15 -13.66
CA LYS A 75 15.76 -6.17 -15.11
C LYS A 75 14.44 -5.98 -15.88
N LEU A 76 13.30 -5.98 -15.19
CA LEU A 76 12.00 -5.84 -15.83
C LEU A 76 11.79 -4.42 -16.36
N THR A 77 11.08 -4.31 -17.48
CA THR A 77 10.54 -3.03 -17.92
C THR A 77 9.44 -2.56 -16.96
N PRO A 78 9.08 -1.26 -16.94
CA PRO A 78 7.98 -0.78 -16.10
C PRO A 78 6.67 -1.54 -16.34
N SER A 79 6.36 -1.90 -17.60
CA SER A 79 5.19 -2.73 -17.92
C SER A 79 5.32 -4.16 -17.41
N GLY A 80 6.50 -4.76 -17.48
CA GLY A 80 6.78 -6.09 -16.92
C GLY A 80 6.65 -6.12 -15.40
N LEU A 81 7.09 -5.07 -14.71
CA LEU A 81 6.94 -4.95 -13.27
C LEU A 81 5.45 -4.86 -12.86
N VAL A 82 4.65 -4.06 -13.59
CA VAL A 82 3.20 -3.99 -13.37
C VAL A 82 2.53 -5.35 -13.59
N ALA A 83 2.97 -6.11 -14.60
CA ALA A 83 2.46 -7.46 -14.84
C ALA A 83 2.77 -8.42 -13.67
N GLU A 84 3.98 -8.37 -13.12
CA GLU A 84 4.32 -9.19 -11.94
C GLU A 84 3.56 -8.77 -10.68
N VAL A 85 3.34 -7.46 -10.49
CA VAL A 85 2.48 -6.97 -9.41
C VAL A 85 1.06 -7.52 -9.58
N LYS A 86 0.49 -7.47 -10.78
CA LYS A 86 -0.84 -8.05 -11.05
C LYS A 86 -0.87 -9.55 -10.75
N LYS A 87 0.14 -10.31 -11.18
CA LYS A 87 0.23 -11.75 -10.90
C LYS A 87 0.28 -12.03 -9.40
N LEU A 88 1.01 -11.23 -8.63
CA LEU A 88 1.03 -11.32 -7.17
C LEU A 88 -0.36 -11.09 -6.57
N TYR A 89 -1.09 -10.06 -7.03
CA TYR A 89 -2.48 -9.81 -6.61
C TYR A 89 -3.39 -11.01 -6.89
N ASP A 90 -3.33 -11.55 -8.11
CA ASP A 90 -4.14 -12.70 -8.52
C ASP A 90 -3.83 -13.93 -7.63
N THR A 91 -2.55 -14.17 -7.34
CA THR A 91 -2.08 -15.29 -6.50
C THR A 91 -2.52 -15.13 -5.05
N ALA A 92 -2.35 -13.94 -4.47
CA ALA A 92 -2.77 -13.65 -3.11
C ALA A 92 -4.28 -13.79 -2.93
N TYR A 93 -5.07 -13.35 -3.92
CA TYR A 93 -6.52 -13.52 -3.92
C TYR A 93 -6.92 -15.00 -3.95
N GLN A 94 -6.29 -15.80 -4.82
CA GLN A 94 -6.56 -17.22 -4.89
C GLN A 94 -6.23 -17.93 -3.57
N LEU A 95 -5.06 -17.64 -3.00
CA LEU A 95 -4.65 -18.20 -1.70
C LEU A 95 -5.63 -17.83 -0.59
N GLY A 96 -6.09 -16.58 -0.52
CA GLY A 96 -7.08 -16.16 0.47
C GLY A 96 -8.42 -16.89 0.31
N CYS A 97 -8.83 -17.16 -0.93
CA CYS A 97 -10.03 -17.98 -1.20
C CYS A 97 -9.86 -19.43 -0.74
N GLU A 98 -8.68 -20.01 -0.94
CA GLU A 98 -8.35 -21.38 -0.54
C GLU A 98 -8.25 -21.50 0.99
N GLU A 99 -7.58 -20.56 1.65
CA GLU A 99 -7.48 -20.48 3.10
C GLU A 99 -8.85 -20.36 3.76
N SER A 100 -9.73 -19.49 3.26
CA SER A 100 -11.09 -19.34 3.78
C SER A 100 -11.91 -20.63 3.74
N LYS A 101 -11.78 -21.41 2.65
CA LYS A 101 -12.42 -22.73 2.52
C LYS A 101 -11.86 -23.69 3.56
N GLU A 102 -10.54 -23.73 3.72
CA GLU A 102 -9.88 -24.63 4.66
C GLU A 102 -10.20 -24.27 6.12
N MET A 103 -10.26 -22.99 6.45
CA MET A 103 -10.68 -22.51 7.77
C MET A 103 -12.13 -22.90 8.08
N THR A 104 -13.02 -22.79 7.08
CA THR A 104 -14.41 -23.24 7.21
C THR A 104 -14.47 -24.76 7.44
N ARG A 105 -13.69 -25.54 6.69
CA ARG A 105 -13.57 -27.00 6.89
C ARG A 105 -13.06 -27.35 8.28
N GLY A 106 -12.01 -26.67 8.75
CA GLY A 106 -11.43 -26.83 10.08
C GLY A 106 -12.42 -26.54 11.21
N LYS A 107 -13.29 -25.52 11.04
CA LYS A 107 -14.38 -25.21 11.99
C LYS A 107 -15.36 -26.37 12.12
N TYR A 108 -15.80 -26.97 11.02
CA TYR A 108 -16.71 -28.12 11.06
C TYR A 108 -16.06 -29.38 11.64
N LEU A 109 -14.76 -29.57 11.39
CA LEU A 109 -13.99 -30.69 11.90
C LEU A 109 -13.47 -30.49 13.33
N LYS A 110 -13.71 -29.32 13.94
CA LYS A 110 -13.34 -29.00 15.32
C LYS A 110 -11.84 -29.19 15.63
N VAL A 111 -10.97 -29.05 14.63
CA VAL A 111 -9.52 -29.31 14.77
C VAL A 111 -8.80 -28.31 15.65
N LEU A 112 -9.36 -27.10 15.81
CA LEU A 112 -8.80 -26.04 16.65
C LEU A 112 -9.45 -25.94 18.05
N ILE A 113 -10.34 -26.89 18.41
CA ILE A 113 -10.96 -26.85 19.74
C ILE A 113 -9.94 -27.34 20.78
N LYS A 114 -9.57 -26.47 21.72
CA LYS A 114 -8.76 -26.82 22.87
C LYS A 114 -9.50 -27.86 23.71
N LYS A 115 -8.88 -29.02 23.93
CA LYS A 115 -9.43 -30.07 24.80
C LYS A 115 -9.58 -29.47 26.21
N SER A 116 -10.80 -29.38 26.73
CA SER A 116 -11.01 -29.04 28.14
C SER A 116 -10.41 -30.16 28.99
N SER A 117 -9.37 -29.87 29.75
CA SER A 117 -8.87 -30.78 30.77
C SER A 117 -9.97 -31.03 31.79
N PRO A 118 -10.33 -32.29 32.09
CA PRO A 118 -11.25 -32.56 33.19
C PRO A 118 -10.57 -32.09 34.49
N SER A 119 -11.26 -31.23 35.24
CA SER A 119 -10.88 -30.83 36.61
C SER A 119 -11.22 -31.94 37.59
#